data_AF-A0A6L5F1M4-F1
#
_entry.id   AF-A0A6L5F1M4-F1
#
_cell.length_a   1.000
_cell.length_b   1.000
_cell.length_c   1.000
_cell.angle_alpha   90.00
_cell.angle_beta   90.00
_cell.angle_gamma   90.00
#
_symmetry.space_group_name_H-M   'P 1'
#
loop_
_entity.id
_entity.type
_entity.pdbx_description
1 polymer ?
#
loop_
_entity_poly.entity_id
_entity_poly.type
_entity_poly.pdbx_seq_one_letter_code
_entity_poly.pdbx_strand_id
1 'polypeptide(L)'
;MGEWRIPLGVWAEAGIEWVQETFEGFFEVLGDLLTAGYTQLTAVLNWPPAIVMILILGVAGFFARGLAFGASSTAALLLIQLLGQWSNAMMTLSLVIVAVVVAAVAGIPIGIAAARSQVVSNVVRPVLDFMQTLPP
;
A
#
# COMPACT_ATOMS: atom_id res chain seq x y z
N MET A 1 9.13 -23.68 -41.47
CA MET A 1 10.01 -22.50 -41.40
C MET A 1 9.89 -22.00 -39.97
N GLY A 2 10.95 -22.16 -39.16
CA GLY A 2 10.92 -21.77 -37.76
C GLY A 2 10.73 -20.26 -37.68
N GLU A 3 9.66 -19.83 -37.01
CA GLU A 3 9.43 -18.41 -36.77
C GLU A 3 10.55 -17.90 -35.87
N TRP A 4 11.38 -17.00 -36.40
CA TRP A 4 12.36 -16.25 -35.61
C TRP A 4 11.58 -15.36 -34.63
N ARG A 5 11.47 -15.82 -33.38
CA ARG A 5 10.84 -15.08 -32.29
C ARG A 5 11.94 -14.56 -31.38
N ILE A 6 11.95 -13.26 -31.14
CA ILE A 6 12.88 -12.65 -30.18
C ILE A 6 12.48 -13.16 -28.78
N PRO A 7 13.37 -13.80 -28.03
CA PRO A 7 13.04 -14.39 -26.73
C PRO A 7 13.02 -13.33 -25.62
N LEU A 8 12.24 -12.26 -25.80
CA LEU A 8 12.17 -11.12 -24.88
C LEU A 8 11.75 -11.55 -23.46
N GLY A 9 10.85 -12.53 -23.35
CA GLY A 9 10.41 -13.07 -22.06
C GLY A 9 11.56 -13.67 -21.26
N VAL A 10 12.39 -14.51 -21.91
CA VAL A 10 13.54 -15.16 -21.25
C VAL A 10 14.57 -14.13 -20.79
N TRP A 11 14.82 -13.09 -21.59
CA TRP A 11 15.75 -12.03 -21.21
C TRP A 11 15.19 -11.16 -20.07
N ALA A 12 13.89 -10.87 -20.09
CA ALA A 12 13.24 -10.12 -19.02
C ALA A 12 13.23 -10.91 -17.70
N GLU A 13 12.89 -12.20 -17.75
CA GLU A 13 12.93 -13.12 -16.60
C GLU A 13 14.34 -13.18 -16.00
N ALA A 14 15.37 -13.46 -16.82
CA ALA A 14 16.75 -13.49 -16.35
C ALA A 14 17.23 -12.15 -15.77
N GLY A 15 16.77 -11.04 -16.34
CA GLY A 15 17.06 -9.70 -15.81
C GLY A 15 16.40 -9.46 -14.45
N ILE A 16 15.14 -9.88 -14.28
CA ILE A 16 14.40 -9.77 -13.02
C ILE A 16 15.05 -10.66 -11.95
N GLU A 17 15.38 -11.90 -12.27
CA GLU A 17 16.07 -12.84 -11.37
C GLU A 17 17.40 -12.26 -10.90
N TRP A 18 18.22 -11.75 -11.84
CA TRP A 18 19.48 -11.09 -11.49
C TRP A 18 19.29 -9.90 -10.53
N VAL A 19 18.26 -9.07 -10.74
CA VAL A 19 17.95 -7.96 -9.82
C VAL A 19 17.52 -8.49 -8.45
N GLN A 20 16.68 -9.52 -8.39
CA GLN A 20 16.21 -10.11 -7.12
C GLN A 20 17.36 -10.72 -6.33
N GLU A 21 18.26 -11.47 -6.97
CA GLU A 21 19.44 -12.05 -6.33
C GLU A 21 20.45 -10.98 -5.89
N THR A 22 20.68 -9.96 -6.74
CA THR A 22 21.66 -8.91 -6.43
C THR A 22 21.21 -8.03 -5.26
N PHE A 23 19.91 -7.77 -5.15
CA PHE A 23 19.32 -6.91 -4.12
C PHE A 23 18.52 -7.69 -3.07
N GLU A 24 18.76 -9.00 -2.92
CA GLU A 24 18.02 -9.90 -2.03
C GLU A 24 17.88 -9.32 -0.61
N GLY A 25 19.02 -8.99 0.03
CA GLY A 25 19.00 -8.42 1.38
C GLY A 25 18.27 -7.07 1.51
N PHE A 26 18.23 -6.27 0.43
CA PHE A 26 17.43 -5.04 0.42
C PHE A 26 15.93 -5.36 0.36
N PHE A 27 15.53 -6.30 -0.50
CA PHE A 27 14.14 -6.74 -0.61
C PHE A 27 13.64 -7.46 0.65
N GLU A 28 14.49 -8.26 1.31
CA GLU A 28 14.19 -8.89 2.60
C GLU A 28 13.93 -7.83 3.68
N VAL A 29 14.86 -6.88 3.86
CA VAL A 29 14.69 -5.80 4.86
C VAL A 29 13.44 -4.98 4.58
N LEU A 30 13.16 -4.65 3.31
CA LEU A 30 11.92 -3.96 2.96
C LEU A 30 10.68 -4.81 3.24
N GLY A 31 10.69 -6.09 2.87
CA GLY A 31 9.59 -7.02 3.10
C GLY A 31 9.29 -7.21 4.58
N ASP A 32 10.33 -7.37 5.39
CA ASP A 32 10.25 -7.49 6.85
C ASP A 32 9.74 -6.20 7.48
N LEU A 33 10.23 -5.04 7.04
CA LEU A 33 9.76 -3.74 7.53
C LEU A 33 8.27 -3.52 7.23
N LEU A 34 7.84 -3.81 6.01
CA LEU A 34 6.43 -3.69 5.61
C LEU A 34 5.56 -4.68 6.40
N THR A 35 6.02 -5.93 6.52
CA THR A 35 5.31 -6.98 7.24
C THR A 35 5.18 -6.67 8.72
N ALA A 36 6.26 -6.26 9.36
CA ALA A 36 6.25 -5.79 10.74
C ALA A 36 5.31 -4.58 10.88
N GLY A 37 5.37 -3.61 9.97
CA GLY A 37 4.53 -2.42 10.00
C GLY A 37 3.04 -2.74 10.02
N TYR A 38 2.53 -3.50 9.05
CA TYR A 38 1.10 -3.79 9.00
C TYR A 38 0.67 -4.79 10.07
N THR A 39 1.51 -5.76 10.44
CA THR A 39 1.17 -6.76 11.48
C THR A 39 1.04 -6.10 12.85
N GLN A 40 1.97 -5.22 13.21
CA GLN A 40 1.94 -4.50 14.48
C GLN A 40 0.74 -3.54 14.53
N LEU A 41 0.47 -2.82 13.43
CA LEU A 41 -0.69 -1.95 13.36
C LEU A 41 -2.00 -2.74 13.45
N THR A 42 -2.09 -3.90 12.80
CA THR A 42 -3.24 -4.80 12.91
C THR A 42 -3.44 -5.28 14.33
N ALA A 43 -2.36 -5.62 15.04
CA ALA A 43 -2.42 -6.03 16.44
C ALA A 43 -2.93 -4.89 17.34
N VAL A 44 -2.43 -3.66 17.14
CA VAL A 44 -2.89 -2.48 17.88
C VAL A 44 -4.37 -2.19 17.63
N LEU A 45 -4.82 -2.30 16.38
CA LEU A 45 -6.22 -2.08 16.01
C LEU A 45 -7.18 -3.16 16.56
N ASN A 46 -6.70 -4.40 16.70
CA ASN A 46 -7.46 -5.50 17.29
C ASN A 46 -7.30 -5.63 18.81
N TRP A 47 -6.40 -4.86 19.44
CA TRP A 47 -6.14 -4.97 20.87
C TRP A 47 -7.36 -4.60 21.73
N PRO A 48 -8.08 -3.51 21.45
CA PRO A 48 -9.35 -3.23 22.13
C PRO A 48 -10.48 -4.14 21.61
N PRO A 49 -11.51 -4.40 22.43
CA PRO A 49 -12.75 -5.02 21.94
C PRO A 49 -13.31 -4.22 20.75
N ALA A 50 -13.79 -4.92 19.71
CA ALA A 50 -14.23 -4.28 18.46
C ALA A 50 -15.20 -3.12 18.68
N ILE A 51 -16.17 -3.26 19.59
CA ILE A 51 -17.14 -2.21 19.92
C ILE A 51 -16.45 -0.92 20.41
N VAL A 52 -15.38 -1.04 21.21
CA VAL A 52 -14.62 0.11 21.70
C VAL A 52 -13.90 0.79 20.53
N MET A 53 -13.26 0.03 19.66
CA MET A 53 -12.58 0.58 18.47
C MET A 53 -13.56 1.23 17.50
N ILE A 54 -14.73 0.65 17.30
CA ILE A 54 -15.82 1.23 16.50
C ILE A 54 -16.20 2.61 17.03
N LEU A 55 -16.38 2.75 18.34
CA LEU A 55 -16.70 4.04 18.95
C LEU A 55 -15.56 5.04 18.78
N ILE A 56 -14.30 4.62 18.97
CA ILE A 56 -13.13 5.47 18.75
C ILE A 56 -13.08 5.99 17.31
N LEU A 57 -13.19 5.10 16.32
CA LEU A 57 -13.17 5.45 14.90
C LEU A 57 -14.39 6.26 14.48
N GLY A 58 -15.56 5.98 15.06
CA GLY A 58 -16.79 6.75 14.85
C GLY A 58 -16.67 8.19 15.35
N VAL A 59 -16.11 8.37 16.56
CA VAL A 59 -15.82 9.69 17.14
C VAL A 59 -14.74 10.42 16.34
N ALA A 60 -13.70 9.71 15.89
CA ALA A 60 -12.70 10.30 15.00
C ALA A 60 -13.34 10.79 13.69
N GLY A 61 -14.25 10.00 13.10
CA GLY A 61 -15.03 10.42 11.94
C GLY A 61 -15.91 11.64 12.23
N PHE A 62 -16.57 11.68 13.38
CA PHE A 62 -17.34 12.84 13.82
C PHE A 62 -16.48 14.12 13.82
N PHE A 63 -15.27 14.07 14.39
CA PHE A 63 -14.38 15.23 14.40
C PHE A 63 -13.80 15.57 13.02
N ALA A 64 -13.62 14.57 12.13
CA ALA A 64 -13.09 14.78 10.80
C ALA A 64 -14.08 15.50 9.86
N ARG A 65 -15.37 15.15 9.91
CA ARG A 65 -16.35 15.66 8.92
C ARG A 65 -17.78 15.83 9.46
N GLY A 66 -17.97 15.77 10.77
CA GLY A 66 -19.25 15.99 11.44
C GLY A 66 -20.11 14.73 11.61
N LEU A 67 -21.33 14.95 12.15
CA LEU A 67 -22.24 13.87 12.60
C LEU A 67 -22.57 12.84 11.53
N ALA A 68 -22.87 13.29 10.31
CA ALA A 68 -23.24 12.39 9.22
C ALA A 68 -22.14 11.37 8.91
N PHE A 69 -20.87 11.82 8.90
CA PHE A 69 -19.72 10.96 8.60
C PHE A 69 -19.37 10.05 9.78
N GLY A 70 -19.41 10.56 11.02
CA GLY A 70 -19.20 9.74 12.21
C GLY A 70 -20.25 8.64 12.36
N ALA A 71 -21.52 8.96 12.17
CA ALA A 71 -22.62 8.00 12.24
C ALA A 71 -22.56 6.96 11.10
N SER A 72 -22.30 7.38 9.86
CA SER A 72 -22.18 6.45 8.74
C SER A 72 -20.97 5.53 8.87
N SER A 73 -19.83 6.04 9.34
CA SER A 73 -18.63 5.24 9.61
C SER A 73 -18.87 4.22 10.72
N THR A 74 -19.53 4.63 11.81
CA THR A 74 -19.91 3.72 12.91
C THR A 74 -20.83 2.61 12.42
N ALA A 75 -21.85 2.95 11.64
CA ALA A 75 -22.78 1.97 11.08
C ALA A 75 -22.09 0.97 10.14
N ALA A 76 -21.17 1.45 9.28
CA ALA A 76 -20.39 0.60 8.39
C ALA A 76 -19.46 -0.36 9.16
N LEU A 77 -18.77 0.14 10.18
CA LEU A 77 -17.87 -0.68 11.01
C LEU A 77 -18.65 -1.71 11.85
N LEU A 78 -19.84 -1.35 12.34
CA LEU A 78 -20.75 -2.31 12.99
C LEU A 78 -21.18 -3.41 12.02
N LEU A 79 -21.51 -3.07 10.77
CA LEU A 79 -21.86 -4.06 9.76
C LEU A 79 -20.69 -5.03 9.51
N ILE A 80 -19.46 -4.52 9.37
CA ILE A 80 -18.26 -5.35 9.22
C ILE A 80 -18.10 -6.33 10.41
N GLN A 81 -18.31 -5.86 11.64
CA GLN A 81 -18.27 -6.71 12.83
C GLN A 81 -19.37 -7.79 12.81
N LEU A 82 -20.60 -7.43 12.43
CA LEU A 82 -21.73 -8.36 12.35
C LEU A 82 -21.53 -9.45 11.27
N LEU A 83 -20.79 -9.14 10.21
CA LEU A 83 -20.41 -10.09 9.17
C LEU A 83 -19.20 -10.96 9.55
N GLY A 84 -18.63 -10.79 10.75
CA GLY A 84 -17.45 -11.52 11.21
C GLY A 84 -16.16 -11.13 10.46
N GLN A 85 -16.14 -9.98 9.77
CA GLN A 85 -15.01 -9.54 8.93
C GLN A 85 -14.09 -8.54 9.64
N TRP A 86 -14.21 -8.38 10.96
CA TRP A 86 -13.44 -7.40 11.71
C TRP A 86 -11.94 -7.54 11.57
N SER A 87 -11.41 -8.76 11.80
CA SER A 87 -9.96 -9.01 11.72
C SER A 87 -9.42 -8.74 10.31
N ASN A 88 -10.13 -9.19 9.27
CA ASN A 88 -9.80 -8.92 7.88
C ASN A 88 -9.83 -7.42 7.56
N ALA A 89 -10.83 -6.69 8.06
CA ALA A 89 -10.95 -5.25 7.86
C ALA A 89 -9.83 -4.46 8.56
N MET A 90 -9.39 -4.88 9.75
CA MET A 90 -8.26 -4.24 10.41
C MET A 90 -6.93 -4.55 9.71
N MET A 91 -6.79 -5.74 9.11
CA MET A 91 -5.64 -6.08 8.27
C MET A 91 -5.59 -5.21 7.02
N THR A 92 -6.71 -5.06 6.29
CA THR A 92 -6.76 -4.21 5.10
C THR A 92 -6.53 -2.74 5.43
N LEU A 93 -7.11 -2.24 6.54
CA LEU A 93 -6.86 -0.89 7.02
C LEU A 93 -5.38 -0.66 7.33
N SER A 94 -4.74 -1.64 7.99
CA SER A 94 -3.32 -1.56 8.31
C SER A 94 -2.44 -1.54 7.07
N LEU A 95 -2.74 -2.41 6.09
CA LEU A 95 -2.04 -2.44 4.81
C LEU A 95 -2.15 -1.09 4.09
N VAL A 96 -3.35 -0.51 4.03
CA VAL A 96 -3.56 0.80 3.38
C VAL A 96 -2.79 1.91 4.11
N ILE A 97 -2.83 1.96 5.44
CA ILE A 97 -2.12 2.98 6.22
C ILE A 97 -0.61 2.89 5.99
N VAL A 98 -0.04 1.68 6.11
CA VAL A 98 1.40 1.47 5.90
C VAL A 98 1.80 1.80 4.47
N ALA A 99 1.03 1.34 3.48
CA ALA A 99 1.29 1.65 2.07
C ALA A 99 1.26 3.16 1.79
N VAL A 100 0.27 3.89 2.33
CA VAL A 100 0.17 5.35 2.18
C VAL A 100 1.34 6.05 2.83
N VAL A 101 1.77 5.64 4.02
CA VAL A 101 2.95 6.23 4.70
C VAL A 101 4.20 6.02 3.87
N VAL A 102 4.45 4.80 3.40
CA VAL A 102 5.63 4.48 2.57
C VAL A 102 5.58 5.24 1.25
N ALA A 103 4.42 5.25 0.58
CA ALA A 103 4.21 5.99 -0.66
C ALA A 103 4.39 7.50 -0.47
N ALA A 104 3.96 8.07 0.66
CA ALA A 104 4.17 9.48 0.96
C ALA A 104 5.65 9.79 1.24
N VAL A 105 6.32 8.96 2.04
CA VAL A 105 7.74 9.12 2.40
C VAL A 105 8.64 9.03 1.17
N ALA A 106 8.36 8.12 0.24
CA ALA A 106 9.13 8.00 -1.00
C ALA A 106 8.65 8.97 -2.09
N GLY A 107 7.34 9.04 -2.31
CA GLY A 107 6.71 9.76 -3.41
C GLY A 107 6.78 11.28 -3.28
N ILE A 108 6.68 11.84 -2.07
CA ILE A 108 6.77 13.30 -1.89
C ILE A 108 8.16 13.82 -2.27
N PRO A 109 9.29 13.28 -1.76
CA PRO A 109 10.62 13.70 -2.18
C PRO A 109 10.87 13.53 -3.68
N ILE A 110 10.47 12.39 -4.26
CA ILE A 110 10.61 12.14 -5.70
C ILE A 110 9.80 13.18 -6.50
N GLY A 111 8.57 13.46 -6.08
CA GLY A 111 7.70 14.46 -6.69
C GLY A 111 8.29 15.87 -6.63
N ILE A 112 8.86 16.26 -5.48
CA ILE A 112 9.54 17.55 -5.31
C ILE A 112 10.78 17.64 -6.23
N ALA A 113 11.57 16.56 -6.32
CA ALA A 113 12.75 16.51 -7.19
C ALA A 113 12.36 16.61 -8.68
N ALA A 114 11.31 15.91 -9.10
CA ALA A 114 10.77 15.97 -10.46
C ALA A 114 10.20 17.36 -10.80
N ALA A 115 9.59 18.05 -9.83
CA ALA A 115 9.10 19.41 -10.02
C ALA A 115 10.23 20.44 -10.19
N ARG A 116 11.42 20.17 -9.64
CA ARG A 116 12.58 21.07 -9.68
C ARG A 116 13.57 20.79 -10.82
N SER A 117 13.54 19.60 -11.42
CA SER A 117 14.49 19.19 -12.46
C SER A 117 13.80 18.53 -13.64
N GLN A 118 14.01 19.10 -14.83
CA GLN A 118 13.52 18.50 -16.08
C GLN A 118 14.09 17.11 -16.34
N VAL A 119 15.34 16.86 -15.91
CA VAL A 119 15.98 15.54 -16.05
C VAL A 119 15.25 14.51 -15.18
N VAL A 120 15.01 14.83 -13.91
CA VAL A 120 14.29 13.92 -13.00
C VAL A 120 12.85 13.69 -13.49
N SER A 121 12.17 14.75 -13.94
CA SER A 121 10.83 14.66 -14.52
C SER A 121 10.77 13.70 -15.71
N ASN A 122 11.73 13.79 -16.63
CA ASN A 122 11.79 12.95 -17.83
C ASN A 122 12.08 11.48 -17.51
N VAL A 123 12.75 11.18 -16.40
CA VAL A 123 13.03 9.80 -15.95
C VAL A 123 11.84 9.22 -15.18
N VAL A 124 11.22 10.01 -14.30
CA VAL A 124 10.12 9.54 -13.44
C VAL A 124 8.83 9.31 -14.24
N ARG A 125 8.53 10.14 -15.24
CA ARG A 125 7.30 10.03 -16.05
C ARG A 125 7.10 8.64 -16.68
N PRO A 126 8.07 8.06 -17.43
CA PRO A 126 7.93 6.70 -17.96
C PRO A 126 7.68 5.64 -16.89
N VAL A 127 8.30 5.77 -15.71
CA VAL A 127 8.08 4.82 -14.60
C VAL A 127 6.65 4.92 -14.10
N LEU A 128 6.12 6.14 -13.94
CA LEU A 128 4.74 6.37 -13.55
C LEU A 128 3.75 5.86 -14.62
N ASP A 129 4.03 6.10 -15.90
CA ASP A 129 3.21 5.62 -17.01
C ASP A 129 3.19 4.08 -17.05
N PHE A 130 4.35 3.44 -16.80
CA PHE A 130 4.45 1.99 -16.69
C PHE A 130 3.66 1.43 -15.51
N MET A 131 3.79 2.01 -14.32
CA MET A 131 3.01 1.61 -13.13
C MET A 131 1.50 1.75 -13.33
N GLN A 132 1.05 2.68 -14.18
CA GLN A 132 -0.37 2.92 -14.46
C GLN A 132 -0.93 2.05 -15.59
N THR A 133 -0.07 1.39 -16.38
CA THR A 133 -0.48 0.64 -17.58
C THR A 133 -0.16 -0.85 -17.53
N LEU A 134 0.64 -1.30 -16.56
CA LEU A 134 0.89 -2.72 -16.32
C LEU A 134 -0.39 -3.45 -15.88
N PRO A 135 -0.73 -4.58 -16.50
CA PRO A 135 -1.77 -5.46 -15.97
C PRO A 135 -1.32 -6.10 -14.64
N PRO A 136 -2.25 -6.36 -13.72
CA PRO A 136 -1.95 -6.99 -12.43
C PRO A 136 -1.52 -8.46 -12.56
#